data_AF-A0A3M9Y1S4-F1
#
_entry.id   AF-A0A3M9Y1S4-F1
#
_cell.length_a   1.000
_cell.length_b   1.000
_cell.length_c   1.000
_cell.angle_alpha   90.00
_cell.angle_beta   90.00
_cell.angle_gamma   90.00
#
_symmetry.space_group_name_H-M   'P 1'
#
loop_
_entity.id
_entity.type
_entity.pdbx_description
1 polymer ?
#
loop_
_entity_poly.entity_id
_entity_poly.type
_entity_poly.pdbx_seq_one_letter_code
_entity_poly.pdbx_strand_id
1 'polypeptide(L)'
;MAPVRVTEWRKLPLSLTELCIDTTLRCGQSFRWRKINDEWCCTLHGRIISLKQDPTHLHYRSIWPAAAQRPQTAPTVKTESPEDDTEELLKHYLSLKLDLTSLYEQWSEADANFRKRAPKFGGVRMLSQDAWEALISFICSSNNNISRISQM
;
A
#
# COMPACT_ATOMS: atom_id res chain seq x y z
N MET A 1 2.95 1.12 29.36
CA MET A 1 2.72 1.33 27.91
C MET A 1 1.23 1.30 27.68
N ALA A 2 0.66 2.31 27.01
CA ALA A 2 -0.75 2.30 26.66
C ALA A 2 -1.02 1.20 25.60
N PRO A 3 -2.19 0.53 25.63
CA PRO A 3 -2.45 -0.63 24.77
C PRO A 3 -2.54 -0.20 23.31
N VAL A 4 -1.74 -0.85 22.46
CA VAL A 4 -1.81 -0.72 21.00
C VAL A 4 -3.04 -1.49 20.53
N ARG A 5 -3.88 -0.88 19.68
CA ARG A 5 -5.06 -1.56 19.11
C ARG A 5 -4.65 -2.27 17.82
N VAL A 6 -4.53 -3.58 17.88
CA VAL A 6 -4.24 -4.45 16.73
C VAL A 6 -5.55 -5.03 16.21
N THR A 7 -5.78 -5.00 14.91
CA THR A 7 -6.93 -5.67 14.29
C THR A 7 -6.60 -7.11 13.91
N GLU A 8 -7.63 -7.96 13.88
CA GLU A 8 -7.53 -9.28 13.26
C GLU A 8 -7.20 -9.17 11.76
N TRP A 9 -6.69 -10.27 11.20
CA TRP A 9 -6.46 -10.38 9.76
C TRP A 9 -7.79 -10.41 9.02
N ARG A 10 -7.92 -9.51 8.03
CA ARG A 10 -9.04 -9.47 7.08
C ARG A 10 -8.55 -9.83 5.69
N LYS A 11 -9.48 -10.21 4.81
CA LYS A 11 -9.17 -10.68 3.46
C LYS A 11 -9.94 -9.89 2.42
N LEU A 12 -9.25 -9.54 1.34
CA LEU A 12 -9.81 -8.96 0.12
C LEU A 12 -9.61 -9.94 -1.03
N PRO A 13 -10.68 -10.36 -1.74
CA PRO A 13 -10.53 -11.21 -2.91
C PRO A 13 -9.82 -10.45 -4.03
N LEU A 14 -8.58 -10.86 -4.34
CA LEU A 14 -7.71 -10.23 -5.34
C LEU A 14 -6.75 -11.28 -5.89
N SER A 15 -6.85 -11.57 -7.19
CA SER A 15 -5.93 -12.46 -7.88
C SER A 15 -4.56 -11.80 -8.10
N LEU A 16 -3.54 -12.63 -8.37
CA LEU A 16 -2.21 -12.14 -8.74
C LEU A 16 -2.17 -11.42 -10.10
N THR A 17 -3.16 -11.62 -10.96
CA THR A 17 -3.29 -10.87 -12.23
C THR A 17 -3.72 -9.44 -11.98
N GLU A 18 -4.57 -9.23 -10.97
CA GLU A 18 -5.06 -7.91 -10.57
C GLU A 18 -4.04 -7.19 -9.69
N LEU A 19 -3.38 -7.86 -8.75
CA LEU A 19 -2.38 -7.25 -7.89
C LEU A 19 -1.32 -8.28 -7.50
N CYS A 20 -0.06 -7.93 -7.66
CA CYS A 20 1.08 -8.64 -7.08
C CYS A 20 1.82 -7.68 -6.14
N ILE A 21 1.65 -7.84 -4.83
CA ILE A 21 2.24 -6.91 -3.85
C ILE A 21 3.77 -6.97 -3.83
N ASP A 22 4.37 -8.14 -4.06
CA ASP A 22 5.83 -8.29 -4.08
C ASP A 22 6.48 -7.46 -5.21
N THR A 23 5.83 -7.40 -6.37
CA THR A 23 6.32 -6.61 -7.50
C THR A 23 5.96 -5.13 -7.33
N THR A 24 4.70 -4.85 -6.99
CA THR A 24 4.18 -3.47 -6.88
C THR A 24 4.88 -2.67 -5.78
N LEU A 25 5.09 -3.24 -4.60
CA LEU A 25 5.63 -2.51 -3.45
C LEU A 25 7.16 -2.34 -3.47
N ARG A 26 7.85 -3.04 -4.38
CA ARG A 26 9.32 -3.01 -4.51
C ARG A 26 9.84 -2.29 -5.76
N CYS A 27 8.96 -1.96 -6.71
CA CYS A 27 9.36 -1.41 -8.01
C CYS A 27 9.74 0.09 -8.01
N GLY A 28 9.91 0.70 -6.83
CA GLY A 28 10.36 2.10 -6.70
C GLY A 28 9.26 3.16 -6.77
N GLN A 29 7.99 2.77 -6.73
CA GLN A 29 6.87 3.72 -6.60
C GLN A 29 6.77 4.29 -5.18
N SER A 30 6.91 3.42 -4.18
CA SER A 30 6.95 3.79 -2.77
C SER A 30 8.20 3.21 -2.13
N PHE A 31 8.81 3.97 -1.22
CA PHE A 31 10.04 3.58 -0.53
C PHE A 31 9.82 3.17 0.94
N ARG A 32 8.57 3.19 1.41
CA ARG A 32 8.19 2.99 2.81
C ARG A 32 7.82 1.57 3.17
N TRP A 33 7.54 0.74 2.17
CA TRP A 33 7.17 -0.65 2.37
C TRP A 33 8.41 -1.46 2.72
N ARG A 34 8.34 -2.17 3.85
CA ARG A 34 9.40 -3.06 4.33
C ARG A 34 8.86 -4.48 4.38
N LYS A 35 9.54 -5.41 3.72
CA LYS A 35 9.26 -6.83 3.86
C LYS A 35 9.97 -7.36 5.10
N ILE A 36 9.21 -7.85 6.06
CA ILE A 36 9.69 -8.48 7.29
C ILE A 36 9.08 -9.88 7.32
N ASN A 37 9.93 -10.91 7.19
CA ASN A 37 9.48 -12.28 6.92
C ASN A 37 8.59 -12.32 5.66
N ASP A 38 7.37 -12.82 5.78
CA ASP A 38 6.38 -12.90 4.69
C ASP A 38 5.34 -11.77 4.74
N GLU A 39 5.58 -10.71 5.52
CA GLU A 39 4.67 -9.57 5.66
C GLU A 39 5.31 -8.29 5.11
N TRP A 40 4.53 -7.56 4.33
CA TRP A 40 4.84 -6.19 3.91
C TRP A 40 4.23 -5.21 4.90
N CYS A 41 5.08 -4.39 5.52
CA CYS A 41 4.64 -3.41 6.52
C CYS A 41 4.95 -1.99 6.04
N CYS A 42 4.01 -1.07 6.26
CA CYS A 42 4.24 0.36 6.14
C CYS A 42 3.41 1.14 7.15
N THR A 43 3.76 2.40 7.37
CA THR A 43 2.85 3.35 8.03
C THR A 43 1.99 4.01 6.96
N LEU A 44 0.69 4.16 7.20
CA LEU A 44 -0.22 4.83 6.28
C LEU A 44 -1.34 5.49 7.09
N HIS A 45 -1.61 6.78 6.89
CA HIS A 45 -2.71 7.49 7.58
C HIS A 45 -2.75 7.26 9.11
N GLY A 46 -1.59 7.40 9.78
CA GLY A 46 -1.49 7.31 11.24
C GLY A 46 -1.55 5.90 11.83
N ARG A 47 -1.58 4.84 11.01
CA ARG A 47 -1.58 3.44 11.45
C ARG A 47 -0.46 2.66 10.77
N ILE A 48 -0.04 1.55 11.36
CA ILE A 48 0.81 0.56 10.67
C ILE A 48 -0.12 -0.41 9.95
N ILE A 49 0.16 -0.68 8.69
CA ILE A 49 -0.54 -1.67 7.87
C ILE A 49 0.43 -2.83 7.64
N SER A 50 -0.05 -4.06 7.86
CA SER A 50 0.63 -5.28 7.43
C SER A 50 -0.17 -5.95 6.32
N LEU A 51 0.51 -6.31 5.23
CA LEU A 51 -0.05 -7.01 4.08
C LEU A 51 0.67 -8.34 3.87
N LYS A 52 -0.08 -9.37 3.49
CA LYS A 52 0.45 -10.61 2.91
C LYS A 52 -0.52 -11.07 1.84
N GLN A 53 -0.05 -11.80 0.85
CA GLN A 53 -0.89 -12.18 -0.29
C GLN A 53 -0.75 -13.67 -0.59
N ASP A 54 -1.89 -14.30 -0.86
CA ASP A 54 -1.96 -15.61 -1.49
C ASP A 54 -2.46 -15.47 -2.94
N PRO A 55 -2.51 -16.53 -3.76
CA PRO A 55 -2.90 -16.42 -5.17
C PRO A 55 -4.28 -15.82 -5.44
N THR A 56 -5.16 -15.78 -4.43
CA THR A 56 -6.58 -15.43 -4.54
C THR A 56 -7.02 -14.26 -3.65
N HIS A 57 -6.25 -13.97 -2.59
CA HIS A 57 -6.61 -12.96 -1.60
C HIS A 57 -5.42 -12.13 -1.16
N LEU A 58 -5.68 -10.83 -0.98
CA LEU A 58 -4.83 -9.94 -0.18
C LEU A 58 -5.31 -9.98 1.27
N HIS A 59 -4.43 -10.35 2.18
CA HIS A 59 -4.69 -10.29 3.62
C HIS A 59 -4.11 -9.00 4.16
N TYR A 60 -4.86 -8.33 5.01
CA TYR A 60 -4.44 -7.08 5.63
C TYR A 60 -4.81 -7.05 7.11
N ARG A 61 -4.02 -6.31 7.90
CA ARG A 61 -4.36 -5.89 9.25
C ARG A 61 -3.82 -4.50 9.52
N SER A 62 -4.42 -3.78 10.47
CA SER A 62 -3.94 -2.49 10.94
C SER A 62 -3.57 -2.54 12.42
N ILE A 63 -2.57 -1.73 12.77
CA ILE A 63 -2.11 -1.52 14.13
C ILE A 63 -2.18 -0.02 14.39
N TRP A 64 -3.06 0.38 15.29
CA TRP A 64 -3.25 1.77 15.68
C TRP A 64 -2.42 2.08 16.91
N PRO A 65 -1.65 3.18 16.91
CA PRO A 65 -0.97 3.62 18.10
C PRO A 65 -1.99 3.87 19.21
N ALA A 66 -1.61 3.57 20.45
CA ALA A 66 -2.41 3.99 21.59
C ALA A 66 -2.62 5.51 21.51
N ALA A 67 -3.83 5.99 21.78
CA ALA A 67 -4.14 7.42 21.70
C ALA A 67 -3.06 8.21 22.45
N ALA A 68 -2.24 8.96 21.71
CA ALA A 68 -1.30 9.87 22.34
C ALA A 68 -2.12 10.81 23.21
N GLN A 69 -1.73 10.95 24.48
CA GLN A 69 -2.25 12.00 25.33
C GLN A 69 -1.92 13.33 24.64
N ARG A 70 -2.88 13.87 23.88
CA ARG A 70 -2.74 15.20 23.29
C ARG A 70 -2.52 16.18 24.46
N PRO A 71 -1.60 17.15 24.35
CA PRO A 71 -1.56 18.24 25.32
C PRO A 71 -2.96 18.85 25.45
N GLN A 72 -3.42 19.06 26.68
CA GLN A 72 -4.80 19.40 27.05
C GLN A 72 -5.24 20.83 26.67
N THR A 73 -4.80 21.37 25.54
CA THR A 73 -5.09 22.76 25.11
C THR A 73 -6.03 22.90 23.91
N ALA A 74 -6.50 21.80 23.31
CA ALA A 74 -7.50 21.84 22.23
C ALA A 74 -8.85 21.25 22.71
N PRO A 75 -10.00 21.85 22.36
CA PRO A 75 -11.30 21.39 22.82
C PRO A 75 -11.56 19.95 22.39
N THR A 76 -11.99 19.15 23.36
CA THR A 76 -12.21 17.71 23.29
C THR A 76 -13.41 17.41 22.39
N VAL A 77 -13.20 17.29 21.09
CA VAL A 77 -14.17 16.60 20.24
C VAL A 77 -14.14 15.13 20.65
N LYS A 78 -15.26 14.63 21.18
CA LYS A 78 -15.50 13.21 21.42
C LYS A 78 -15.40 12.49 20.07
N THR A 79 -14.21 12.02 19.72
CA THR A 79 -14.04 11.17 18.54
C THR A 79 -14.51 9.79 18.97
N GLU A 80 -15.74 9.44 18.60
CA GLU A 80 -16.19 8.05 18.51
C GLU A 80 -15.07 7.22 17.87
N SER A 81 -14.83 6.01 18.36
CA SER A 81 -13.78 5.15 17.81
C SER A 81 -13.99 5.08 16.29
N PRO A 82 -13.06 5.60 15.46
CA PRO A 82 -13.28 5.64 14.03
C PRO A 82 -13.56 4.21 13.58
N GLU A 83 -14.64 4.03 12.83
CA GLU A 83 -14.87 2.81 12.08
C GLU A 83 -13.60 2.52 11.29
N ASP A 84 -13.22 1.25 11.26
CA ASP A 84 -11.94 0.85 10.68
C ASP A 84 -12.00 0.90 9.14
N ASP A 85 -11.73 2.09 8.60
CA ASP A 85 -11.66 2.45 7.19
C ASP A 85 -10.44 1.88 6.44
N THR A 86 -9.68 0.96 7.07
CA THR A 86 -8.45 0.39 6.48
C THR A 86 -8.72 -0.27 5.13
N GLU A 87 -9.86 -0.92 4.96
CA GLU A 87 -10.21 -1.56 3.68
C GLU A 87 -10.35 -0.55 2.55
N GLU A 88 -11.09 0.53 2.79
CA GLU A 88 -11.32 1.59 1.79
C GLU A 88 -10.03 2.33 1.47
N LEU A 89 -9.23 2.61 2.50
CA LEU A 89 -7.90 3.17 2.35
C LEU A 89 -7.03 2.29 1.44
N LEU A 90 -7.01 0.97 1.64
CA LEU A 90 -6.24 0.04 0.81
C LEU A 90 -6.78 -0.03 -0.63
N LYS A 91 -8.11 -0.07 -0.80
CA LYS A 91 -8.74 -0.02 -2.13
C LYS A 91 -8.36 1.23 -2.90
N HIS A 92 -8.27 2.37 -2.22
CA HIS A 92 -7.83 3.62 -2.82
C HIS A 92 -6.32 3.61 -3.11
N TYR A 93 -5.48 3.32 -2.11
CA TYR A 93 -4.02 3.38 -2.21
C TYR A 93 -3.46 2.40 -3.26
N LEU A 94 -4.04 1.21 -3.37
CA LEU A 94 -3.66 0.20 -4.37
C LEU A 94 -4.42 0.36 -5.70
N SER A 95 -5.20 1.44 -5.87
CA SER A 95 -5.96 1.75 -7.08
C SER A 95 -6.89 0.62 -7.55
N LEU A 96 -7.52 -0.11 -6.61
CA LEU A 96 -8.29 -1.34 -6.90
C LEU A 96 -9.62 -1.11 -7.63
N LYS A 97 -10.01 0.15 -7.85
CA LYS A 97 -11.20 0.49 -8.65
C LYS A 97 -11.00 0.21 -10.15
N LEU A 98 -9.74 0.15 -10.59
CA LEU A 98 -9.37 -0.12 -11.99
C LEU A 98 -9.28 -1.63 -12.21
N ASP A 99 -9.86 -2.11 -13.30
CA ASP A 99 -9.67 -3.48 -13.77
C ASP A 99 -8.31 -3.57 -14.49
N LEU A 100 -7.32 -4.18 -13.84
CA LEU A 100 -5.98 -4.25 -14.39
C LEU A 100 -5.89 -5.23 -15.55
N THR A 101 -6.67 -6.31 -15.50
CA THR A 101 -6.73 -7.33 -16.55
C THR A 101 -7.21 -6.71 -17.85
N SER A 102 -8.31 -5.96 -17.82
CA SER A 102 -8.83 -5.23 -18.99
C SER A 102 -7.81 -4.24 -19.55
N LEU A 103 -7.07 -3.53 -18.70
CA LEU A 103 -6.01 -2.60 -19.13
C LEU A 103 -4.83 -3.35 -19.78
N TYR A 104 -4.41 -4.48 -19.20
CA TYR A 104 -3.35 -5.30 -19.76
C TYR A 104 -3.73 -5.88 -21.12
N GLU A 105 -4.98 -6.26 -21.32
CA GLU A 105 -5.51 -6.69 -22.62
C GLU A 105 -5.43 -5.54 -23.63
N GLN A 106 -5.96 -4.37 -23.28
CA GLN A 106 -5.93 -3.18 -24.13
C GLN A 106 -4.50 -2.78 -24.54
N TRP A 107 -3.56 -2.75 -23.59
CA TRP A 107 -2.16 -2.43 -23.89
C TRP A 107 -1.46 -3.52 -24.70
N SER A 108 -1.83 -4.78 -24.46
CA SER A 108 -1.32 -5.90 -25.26
C SER A 108 -1.84 -5.83 -26.69
N GLU A 109 -3.09 -5.42 -26.92
CA GLU A 109 -3.63 -5.21 -28.27
C GLU A 109 -2.88 -4.10 -29.01
N ALA A 110 -2.58 -3.00 -28.33
CA ALA A 110 -1.92 -1.83 -28.89
C ALA A 110 -0.40 -2.00 -29.13
N ASP A 111 0.31 -2.77 -28.29
CA ASP A 111 1.77 -2.92 -28.38
C ASP A 111 2.23 -4.39 -28.28
N ALA A 112 2.86 -4.88 -29.36
CA ALA A 112 3.43 -6.22 -29.44
C ALA A 112 4.57 -6.46 -28.43
N ASN A 113 5.35 -5.43 -28.09
CA ASN A 113 6.40 -5.53 -27.09
C ASN A 113 5.80 -5.70 -25.70
N PHE A 114 4.76 -4.92 -25.38
CA PHE A 114 4.00 -5.07 -24.15
C PHE A 114 3.39 -6.48 -24.07
N ARG A 115 2.65 -6.91 -25.11
CA ARG A 115 2.04 -8.25 -25.20
C ARG A 115 3.02 -9.39 -24.90
N LYS A 116 4.25 -9.28 -25.41
CA LYS A 116 5.31 -10.28 -25.19
C LYS A 116 5.80 -10.33 -23.74
N ARG A 117 5.77 -9.19 -23.02
CA ARG A 117 6.35 -9.04 -21.67
C ARG A 117 5.30 -9.16 -20.56
N ALA A 118 4.07 -8.72 -20.81
CA ALA A 118 2.98 -8.63 -19.84
C ALA A 118 2.74 -9.92 -19.03
N PRO A 119 2.76 -11.15 -19.62
CA PRO A 119 2.55 -12.37 -18.87
C PRO A 119 3.59 -12.64 -17.77
N LYS A 120 4.79 -12.06 -17.87
CA LYS A 120 5.86 -12.20 -16.86
C LYS A 120 5.73 -11.20 -15.71
N PHE A 121 4.95 -10.14 -15.89
CA PHE A 121 4.85 -9.01 -14.96
C PHE A 121 3.37 -8.64 -14.72
N GLY A 122 2.54 -9.62 -14.41
CA GLY A 122 1.13 -9.39 -14.04
C GLY A 122 0.99 -8.72 -12.67
N GLY A 123 -0.14 -8.05 -12.45
CA GLY A 123 -0.48 -7.48 -11.14
C GLY A 123 0.32 -6.25 -10.73
N VAL A 124 1.04 -5.60 -11.65
CA VAL A 124 1.78 -4.36 -11.35
C VAL A 124 0.83 -3.18 -11.44
N ARG A 125 0.51 -2.57 -10.29
CA ARG A 125 -0.39 -1.41 -10.21
C ARG A 125 0.35 -0.11 -9.92
N MET A 126 -0.24 1.00 -10.34
CA MET A 126 0.16 2.34 -9.91
C MET A 126 -0.46 2.66 -8.55
N LEU A 127 0.37 3.01 -7.57
CA LEU A 127 -0.08 3.40 -6.23
C LEU A 127 -0.66 4.82 -6.22
N SER A 128 -1.77 5.01 -5.50
CA SER A 128 -2.38 6.32 -5.23
C SER A 128 -1.83 6.88 -3.93
N GLN A 129 -0.59 7.40 -3.99
CA GLN A 129 0.13 7.95 -2.84
C GLN A 129 -0.35 9.36 -2.48
N ASP A 130 -0.14 9.75 -1.21
CA ASP A 130 -0.28 11.15 -0.81
C ASP A 130 0.69 12.05 -1.59
N ALA A 131 0.20 13.19 -2.08
CA ALA A 131 0.96 14.04 -2.98
C ALA A 131 2.20 14.67 -2.31
N TRP A 132 2.08 15.05 -1.04
CA TRP A 132 3.20 15.61 -0.28
C TRP A 132 4.27 14.56 -0.01
N GLU A 133 3.85 13.37 0.45
CA GLU A 133 4.75 12.25 0.66
C GLU A 133 5.48 11.83 -0.60
N ALA A 134 4.76 11.70 -1.73
CA ALA A 134 5.35 11.35 -3.02
C ALA A 134 6.37 12.41 -3.45
N LEU A 135 6.01 13.70 -3.37
CA LEU A 135 6.89 14.80 -3.75
C LEU A 135 8.22 14.75 -2.98
N ILE A 136 8.16 14.68 -1.65
CA ILE A 136 9.38 14.67 -0.82
C ILE A 136 10.20 13.39 -1.08
N SER A 137 9.53 12.24 -1.19
CA SER A 137 10.19 10.97 -1.50
C SER A 137 10.97 11.03 -2.82
N PHE A 138 10.39 11.61 -3.86
CA PHE A 138 11.05 11.72 -5.16
C PHE A 138 12.12 12.81 -5.20
N ILE A 139 12.01 13.89 -4.42
CA ILE A 139 13.12 14.83 -4.21
C ILE A 139 14.33 14.09 -3.62
N CYS A 140 14.11 13.29 -2.57
CA CYS A 140 15.16 12.45 -1.96
C CYS A 140 15.69 11.36 -2.92
N SER A 141 14.92 10.97 -3.93
CA SER A 141 15.34 9.98 -4.93
C SER A 141 16.32 10.49 -5.98
N SER A 142 16.44 11.82 -6.13
CA SER A 142 17.26 12.42 -7.17
C SER A 142 18.72 11.97 -7.09
N ASN A 143 19.26 11.48 -8.22
CA ASN A 143 20.61 10.93 -8.31
C ASN A 143 20.93 9.85 -7.25
N ASN A 144 19.97 8.96 -7.00
CA ASN A 144 20.08 7.94 -5.98
C ASN A 144 19.51 6.59 -6.46
N ASN A 145 19.68 5.52 -5.68
CA ASN A 145 19.14 4.20 -5.98
C ASN A 145 18.12 3.75 -4.93
N ILE A 146 17.21 2.85 -5.32
CA ILE A 146 16.10 2.38 -4.47
C ILE A 146 16.60 1.96 -3.08
N SER A 147 17.71 1.20 -3.00
CA SER A 147 18.25 0.71 -1.74
C SER A 147 18.67 1.82 -0.77
N ARG A 148 19.23 2.92 -1.28
CA ARG A 148 19.66 4.07 -0.47
C ARG A 148 18.50 5.00 -0.14
N ILE A 149 17.53 5.17 -1.04
CA ILE A 149 16.36 6.02 -0.81
C ILE A 149 15.45 5.43 0.28
N SER A 150 15.25 4.11 0.28
CA SER A 150 14.47 3.43 1.33
C SER A 150 15.11 3.46 2.73
N GLN A 151 16.28 4.06 2.90
CA GLN A 151 16.96 4.26 4.19
C GLN A 151 16.94 5.72 4.67
N MET A 152 16.57 6.67 3.79
CA MET A 152 16.45 8.09 4.11
C MET A 152 15.04 8.40 4.62
#